data_AF-A0A521JZM9-F1
#
_entry.id   AF-A0A521JZM9-F1
#
_cell.length_a   1.000
_cell.length_b   1.000
_cell.length_c   1.000
_cell.angle_alpha   90.00
_cell.angle_beta   90.00
_cell.angle_gamma   90.00
#
_symmetry.space_group_name_H-M   'P 1'
#
loop_
_entity.id
_entity.type
_entity.pdbx_description
1 polymer ?
#
loop_
_entity_poly.entity_id
_entity_poly.type
_entity_poly.pdbx_seq_one_letter_code
_entity_poly.pdbx_strand_id
1 'polypeptide(L)'
;MGGKNPFIRSAATRLPTRAFRITYRDPDGESKTVSVDPAKLPYTRDGLPGSLLEIALGHDVGIDHACGGVCACSTCHVIVREGLESCPEATDDELDQLDKAP
;
A
#
# COMPACT_ATOMS: atom_id res chain seq x y z
N MET A 1 8.17 8.72 12.94
CA MET A 1 7.18 7.64 12.80
C MET A 1 6.79 7.57 11.34
N GLY A 2 7.13 6.46 10.68
CA GLY A 2 6.90 6.19 9.27
C GLY A 2 7.29 4.74 8.98
N GLY A 3 6.31 3.92 8.60
CA GLY A 3 6.48 2.66 7.87
C GLY A 3 6.92 1.40 8.62
N LYS A 4 7.30 1.42 9.91
CA LYS A 4 7.73 0.19 10.60
C LYS A 4 7.18 0.07 12.02
N ASN A 5 6.46 -1.01 12.28
CA ASN A 5 6.06 -1.46 13.62
C ASN A 5 7.11 -2.45 14.14
N PRO A 6 7.81 -2.16 15.25
CA PRO A 6 8.85 -3.03 15.79
C PRO A 6 8.31 -4.37 16.34
N PHE A 7 7.00 -4.50 16.52
CA PHE A 7 6.36 -5.72 17.03
C PHE A 7 5.81 -6.64 15.94
N ILE A 8 5.79 -6.20 14.68
CA ILE A 8 5.30 -6.98 13.54
C ILE A 8 6.48 -7.53 12.76
N ARG A 9 6.37 -8.78 12.32
CA ARG A 9 7.38 -9.38 11.44
C ARG A 9 7.42 -8.60 10.13
N SER A 10 8.58 -8.07 9.77
CA SER A 10 8.75 -7.46 8.44
C SER A 10 8.54 -8.52 7.37
N ALA A 11 7.54 -8.31 6.51
CA ALA A 11 7.40 -9.06 5.27
C ALA A 11 8.65 -8.84 4.41
N ALA A 12 9.30 -9.94 4.03
CA ALA A 12 10.46 -9.89 3.14
C ALA A 12 9.97 -9.71 1.69
N THR A 13 9.55 -8.49 1.34
CA THR A 13 9.01 -8.19 0.02
C THR A 13 10.11 -7.72 -0.93
N ARG A 14 10.11 -8.23 -2.17
CA ARG A 14 11.02 -7.76 -3.22
C ARG A 14 10.46 -6.51 -3.87
N LEU A 15 11.26 -5.44 -3.91
CA LEU A 15 10.91 -4.22 -4.64
C LEU A 15 10.84 -4.48 -6.15
N PRO A 16 9.94 -3.79 -6.88
CA PRO A 16 9.83 -3.90 -8.32
C PRO A 16 11.15 -3.49 -8.99
N THR A 17 11.53 -4.16 -10.08
CA THR A 17 12.76 -3.83 -10.83
C THR A 17 12.47 -3.14 -12.16
N ARG A 18 11.21 -3.10 -12.58
CA ARG A 18 10.76 -2.50 -13.84
C ARG A 18 9.68 -1.47 -13.54
N ALA A 19 9.64 -0.41 -14.33
CA ALA A 19 8.56 0.57 -14.27
C ALA A 19 7.21 -0.09 -14.60
N PHE A 20 6.17 0.31 -13.88
CA PHE A 20 4.83 -0.22 -14.02
C PHE A 20 3.79 0.87 -13.78
N ARG A 21 2.53 0.59 -14.07
CA ARG A 21 1.42 1.51 -13.82
C ARG A 21 0.44 0.88 -12.85
N ILE A 22 -0.13 1.71 -11.99
CA ILE A 22 -1.20 1.33 -11.07
C ILE A 22 -2.39 2.23 -11.36
N THR A 23 -3.58 1.65 -11.41
CA THR A 23 -4.83 2.40 -11.54
C THR A 23 -5.60 2.30 -10.24
N TYR A 24 -5.67 3.41 -9.51
CA TYR A 24 -6.53 3.55 -8.35
C TYR A 24 -7.94 3.91 -8.81
N ARG A 25 -8.95 3.32 -8.16
CA ARG A 25 -10.36 3.59 -8.43
C ARG A 25 -11.04 3.97 -7.13
N ASP A 26 -11.70 5.11 -7.13
CA ASP A 26 -12.51 5.56 -6.02
C ASP A 26 -13.88 4.85 -6.03
N PRO A 27 -14.54 4.72 -4.87
CA PRO A 27 -15.89 4.17 -4.78
C PRO A 27 -16.91 4.95 -5.62
N ASP A 28 -16.69 6.25 -5.79
CA ASP A 28 -17.52 7.16 -6.60
C ASP A 28 -17.30 7.00 -8.12
N GLY A 29 -16.38 6.13 -8.54
CA GLY A 29 -16.15 5.77 -9.94
C GLY A 29 -15.08 6.57 -10.66
N GLU A 30 -14.44 7.55 -9.99
CA GLU A 30 -13.25 8.20 -10.51
C GLU A 30 -12.06 7.23 -10.52
N SER A 31 -11.14 7.38 -11.48
CA SER A 31 -9.95 6.55 -11.53
C SER A 31 -8.71 7.36 -11.88
N LYS A 32 -7.62 7.12 -11.15
CA LYS A 32 -6.35 7.78 -11.33
C LYS A 32 -5.27 6.77 -11.66
N THR A 33 -4.65 6.92 -12.81
CA THR A 33 -3.53 6.07 -13.24
C THR A 33 -2.21 6.75 -12.90
N VAL A 34 -1.36 6.06 -12.15
CA VAL A 34 -0.03 6.53 -11.76
C VAL A 34 1.04 5.69 -12.46
N SER A 35 2.16 6.33 -12.82
CA SER A 35 3.33 5.64 -13.37
C SER A 35 4.40 5.57 -12.29
N VAL A 36 4.78 4.35 -11.92
CA VAL A 36 5.72 4.05 -10.84
C VAL A 36 7.08 3.75 -11.43
N ASP A 37 8.08 4.50 -10.99
CA ASP A 37 9.49 4.30 -11.32
C ASP A 37 10.22 3.76 -10.09
N PRO A 38 10.68 2.49 -10.11
CA PRO A 38 11.35 1.87 -8.97
C PRO A 38 12.57 2.63 -8.45
N ALA A 39 13.24 3.40 -9.31
CA ALA A 39 14.42 4.18 -8.92
C ALA A 39 14.07 5.41 -8.05
N LYS A 40 12.79 5.81 -8.01
CA LYS A 40 12.32 6.98 -7.25
C LYS A 40 11.63 6.62 -5.94
N LEU A 41 11.50 5.34 -5.62
CA LEU A 41 10.93 4.89 -4.36
C LEU A 41 11.89 5.19 -3.19
N PRO A 42 11.38 5.61 -2.02
CA PRO A 42 9.98 5.98 -1.74
C PRO A 42 9.68 7.43 -2.15
N TYR A 43 8.44 7.68 -2.57
CA TYR A 43 7.87 9.00 -2.85
C TYR A 43 7.36 9.72 -1.59
N THR A 44 6.96 8.97 -0.55
CA THR A 44 6.52 9.53 0.73
C THR A 44 7.16 8.83 1.94
N ARG A 45 6.94 9.39 3.13
CA ARG A 45 7.43 8.86 4.42
C ARG A 45 6.50 7.82 5.05
N ASP A 46 5.24 7.79 4.62
CA ASP A 46 4.17 6.96 5.20
C ASP A 46 3.98 5.68 4.38
N GLY A 47 3.79 4.54 5.06
CA GLY A 47 3.80 3.23 4.42
C GLY A 47 5.20 2.63 4.20
N LEU A 48 5.21 1.39 3.71
CA LEU A 48 6.44 0.70 3.32
C LEU A 48 6.85 1.16 1.90
N PRO A 49 8.16 1.27 1.60
CA PRO A 49 8.63 1.63 0.26
C PRO A 49 8.05 0.70 -0.80
N GLY A 50 7.42 1.26 -1.84
CA GLY A 50 6.82 0.49 -2.93
C GLY A 50 5.48 -0.17 -2.59
N SER A 51 4.92 0.07 -1.41
CA SER A 51 3.56 -0.36 -1.08
C SER A 51 2.51 0.47 -1.83
N LEU A 52 1.31 -0.09 -2.02
CA LEU A 52 0.21 0.61 -2.69
C LEU A 52 -0.18 1.91 -1.96
N LEU A 53 -0.08 1.93 -0.63
CA LEU A 53 -0.31 3.11 0.20
C LEU A 53 0.73 4.20 -0.07
N GLU A 54 2.02 3.85 -0.01
CA GLU A 54 3.13 4.78 -0.19
C GLU A 54 3.06 5.44 -1.58
N ILE A 55 2.84 4.63 -2.62
CA ILE A 55 2.69 5.11 -4.00
C ILE A 55 1.43 5.97 -4.16
N ALA A 56 0.30 5.59 -3.56
CA ALA A 56 -0.93 6.39 -3.62
C ALA A 56 -0.69 7.80 -3.06
N LEU A 57 -0.12 7.88 -1.86
CA LEU A 57 0.15 9.15 -1.18
C LEU A 57 1.18 10.00 -1.94
N GLY A 58 2.23 9.39 -2.48
CA GLY A 58 3.25 10.08 -3.28
C GLY A 58 2.72 10.67 -4.59
N HIS A 59 1.54 10.25 -5.03
CA HIS A 59 0.88 10.72 -6.25
C HIS A 59 -0.46 11.42 -5.98
N ASP A 60 -0.70 11.89 -4.75
CA ASP A 60 -1.94 12.58 -4.35
C ASP A 60 -3.20 11.77 -4.68
N VAL A 61 -3.17 10.46 -4.46
CA VAL A 61 -4.37 9.60 -4.46
C VAL A 61 -4.90 9.59 -3.03
N GLY A 62 -6.18 9.94 -2.86
CA GLY A 62 -6.83 9.96 -1.56
C GLY A 62 -6.98 8.54 -1.00
N ILE A 63 -6.27 8.25 0.09
CA ILE A 63 -6.42 6.99 0.83
C ILE A 63 -6.20 7.25 2.31
N ASP A 64 -7.12 6.75 3.14
CA ASP A 64 -6.99 6.89 4.59
C ASP A 64 -5.89 5.98 5.14
N HIS A 65 -5.17 6.48 6.13
CA HIS A 65 -4.02 5.77 6.71
C HIS A 65 -3.75 6.23 8.14
N ALA A 66 -4.74 6.07 9.03
CA ALA A 66 -4.71 6.60 10.39
C ALA A 66 -3.44 6.21 11.19
N CYS A 67 -2.86 5.04 10.92
CA CYS A 67 -1.63 4.59 11.58
C CYS A 67 -0.31 4.97 10.87
N GLY A 68 -0.35 5.62 9.71
CA GLY A 68 0.85 5.94 8.92
C GLY A 68 1.51 4.74 8.25
N GLY A 69 0.76 3.65 8.04
CA GLY A 69 1.26 2.44 7.37
C GLY A 69 2.15 1.55 8.24
N VAL A 70 1.83 1.43 9.54
CA VAL A 70 2.51 0.54 10.50
C VAL A 70 1.68 -0.71 10.85
N CYS A 71 0.67 -1.04 10.04
CA CYS A 71 -0.21 -2.20 10.24
C CYS A 71 -0.88 -2.21 11.62
N ALA A 72 -1.43 -1.06 12.04
CA ALA A 72 -2.17 -0.90 13.31
C ALA A 72 -3.61 -0.38 13.11
N CYS A 73 -4.06 -0.28 11.86
CA CYS A 73 -5.43 0.06 11.47
C CYS A 73 -5.76 -0.65 10.15
N SER A 74 -7.01 -0.58 9.69
CA SER A 74 -7.49 -1.12 8.41
C SER A 74 -7.92 -0.05 7.40
N THR A 75 -7.66 1.24 7.69
CA THR A 75 -8.15 2.36 6.86
C THR A 75 -7.52 2.45 5.46
N CYS A 76 -6.33 1.87 5.26
CA CYS A 76 -5.66 1.81 3.96
C CYS A 76 -6.02 0.55 3.15
N HIS A 77 -7.07 -0.17 3.54
CA HIS A 77 -7.53 -1.37 2.84
C HIS A 77 -7.96 -1.04 1.41
N VAL A 78 -7.55 -1.88 0.47
CA VAL A 78 -7.90 -1.76 -0.95
C VAL A 78 -8.38 -3.10 -1.50
N ILE A 79 -9.27 -3.05 -2.49
CA ILE A 79 -9.72 -4.23 -3.22
C ILE A 79 -8.96 -4.32 -4.53
N VAL A 80 -8.14 -5.36 -4.69
CA VAL A 80 -7.40 -5.61 -5.93
C VAL A 80 -8.33 -6.26 -6.95
N ARG A 81 -8.55 -5.60 -8.08
CA ARG A 81 -9.36 -6.12 -9.20
C ARG A 81 -8.54 -6.96 -10.17
N GLU A 82 -7.32 -6.53 -10.45
CA GLU A 82 -6.40 -7.14 -11.43
C GLU A 82 -4.97 -7.05 -10.91
N GLY A 83 -4.14 -8.05 -11.20
CA GLY A 83 -2.70 -8.03 -10.86
C GLY A 83 -2.35 -8.44 -9.42
N LEU A 84 -3.28 -9.05 -8.67
CA LEU A 84 -3.02 -9.57 -7.31
C LEU A 84 -1.82 -10.54 -7.27
N GLU A 85 -1.61 -11.31 -8.33
CA GLU A 85 -0.47 -12.22 -8.50
C GLU A 85 0.90 -11.53 -8.50
N SER A 86 0.95 -10.21 -8.72
CA SER A 86 2.18 -9.41 -8.65
C SER A 86 2.45 -8.88 -7.24
N CYS A 87 1.51 -9.02 -6.31
CA CYS A 87 1.65 -8.65 -4.91
C CYS A 87 2.09 -9.88 -4.09
N PRO A 88 2.83 -9.68 -2.97
CA PRO A 88 3.06 -10.75 -2.01
C PRO A 88 1.73 -11.20 -1.38
N GLU A 89 1.73 -12.40 -0.81
CA GLU A 89 0.63 -12.83 0.06
C GLU A 89 0.51 -11.89 1.26
N ALA A 90 -0.72 -11.64 1.68
CA ALA A 90 -0.99 -10.86 2.89
C ALA A 90 -0.43 -11.59 4.11
N THR A 91 0.13 -10.82 5.04
CA THR A 91 0.62 -11.37 6.31
C THR A 91 -0.55 -11.62 7.27
N ASP A 92 -0.36 -12.53 8.23
CA ASP A 92 -1.36 -12.80 9.28
C ASP A 92 -1.73 -11.50 10.04
N ASP A 93 -0.75 -10.66 10.36
CA ASP A 93 -0.97 -9.36 11.01
C ASP A 93 -1.85 -8.41 10.16
N GLU A 94 -1.67 -8.39 8.83
CA GLU A 94 -2.51 -7.59 7.93
C GLU A 94 -3.95 -8.11 7.88
N LEU A 95 -4.11 -9.45 7.82
CA LEU A 95 -5.43 -10.10 7.81
C LEU A 95 -6.17 -9.87 9.13
N ASP A 96 -5.48 -9.98 10.27
CA ASP A 96 -6.03 -9.71 11.61
C ASP A 96 -6.58 -8.29 11.75
N GLN A 97 -5.95 -7.31 11.09
CA GLN A 97 -6.42 -5.93 11.09
C GLN A 97 -7.64 -5.74 10.20
N LEU A 98 -7.73 -6.47 9.09
CA LEU A 98 -8.91 -6.46 8.21
C LEU A 98 -10.12 -7.14 8.86
N ASP A 99 -9.92 -8.26 9.55
CA ASP A 99 -11.01 -8.98 10.24
C ASP A 99 -11.63 -8.17 11.38
N LYS A 100 -10.89 -7.23 11.95
CA LYS A 100 -11.35 -6.30 12.99
C LYS A 100 -11.96 -5.02 12.42
N ALA A 101 -11.99 -4.86 11.10
CA ALA A 101 -12.61 -3.71 10.46
C ALA A 101 -14.15 -3.82 10.54
N PRO A 102 -14.86 -2.73 10.88
CA PRO A 102 -16.32 -2.71 10.96
C PRO A 102 -17.00 -2.78 9.58
#